data_AF-A0A317M5M1-F1
#
_entry.id   AF-A0A317M5M1-F1
#
_cell.length_a   1.000
_cell.length_b   1.000
_cell.length_c   1.000
_cell.angle_alpha   90.00
_cell.angle_beta   90.00
_cell.angle_gamma   90.00
#
_symmetry.space_group_name_H-M   'P 1'
#
loop_
_entity.id
_entity.type
_entity.pdbx_description
1 polymer ?
#
loop_
_entity_poly.entity_id
_entity_poly.type
_entity_poly.pdbx_seq_one_letter_code
_entity_poly.pdbx_strand_id
1 'polypeptide(L)'
;MNKSTYCKKHTFVSVMNKEKYSFKTNKSHANFEFESSGPNGQIKKVVEYNEIGKLPDGTPILNLGFGDWDDTLRIVGDLTISNNADRDKVLATVASTVLDVINHYGNILK
;
A
#
# COMPACT_ATOMS: atom_id res chain seq x y z
N MET A 1 -5.80 28.60 -36.48
CA MET A 1 -5.30 27.21 -36.60
C MET A 1 -4.40 26.95 -35.38
N ASN A 2 -4.90 26.38 -34.28
CA ASN A 2 -4.97 24.94 -33.94
C ASN A 2 -3.57 24.26 -33.95
N LYS A 3 -3.03 23.68 -32.87
CA LYS A 3 -3.64 23.03 -31.69
C LYS A 3 -2.69 23.13 -30.48
N SER A 4 -3.23 23.44 -29.30
CA SER A 4 -2.58 23.17 -28.01
C SER A 4 -2.61 21.67 -27.76
N THR A 5 -1.44 21.04 -27.68
CA THR A 5 -1.31 19.60 -27.45
C THR A 5 -1.51 19.32 -25.97
N TYR A 6 -2.74 18.99 -25.59
CA TYR A 6 -3.05 18.50 -24.25
C TYR A 6 -2.48 17.08 -24.11
N CYS A 7 -1.39 16.94 -23.37
CA CYS A 7 -0.81 15.64 -23.05
C CYS A 7 -1.67 14.98 -21.96
N LYS A 8 -2.60 14.10 -22.35
CA LYS A 8 -3.31 13.24 -21.41
C LYS A 8 -2.28 12.29 -20.79
N LYS A 9 -1.91 12.52 -19.52
CA LYS A 9 -1.20 11.53 -18.70
C LYS A 9 -2.14 10.34 -18.51
N HIS A 10 -2.04 9.37 -19.41
CA HIS A 10 -2.66 8.06 -19.20
C HIS A 10 -1.82 7.32 -18.17
N THR A 11 -2.21 7.44 -16.90
CA THR A 11 -1.71 6.56 -15.85
C THR A 11 -2.29 5.17 -16.11
N PHE A 12 -1.55 4.32 -16.82
CA PHE A 12 -1.86 2.91 -16.89
C PHE A 12 -1.52 2.29 -15.53
N VAL A 13 -2.53 2.16 -14.67
CA VAL A 13 -2.42 1.34 -13.46
C VAL A 13 -2.61 -0.11 -13.87
N SER A 14 -1.51 -0.85 -13.99
CA SER A 14 -1.57 -2.31 -14.16
C SER A 14 -2.13 -2.92 -12.89
N VAL A 15 -3.37 -3.44 -12.96
CA VAL A 15 -3.99 -4.16 -11.85
C VAL A 15 -3.33 -5.53 -11.74
N MET A 16 -2.75 -5.87 -10.59
CA MET A 16 -2.27 -7.23 -10.34
C MET A 16 -3.47 -8.18 -10.33
N ASN A 17 -3.56 -9.07 -11.33
CA ASN A 17 -4.63 -10.08 -11.46
C ASN A 17 -4.32 -11.33 -10.61
N LYS A 18 -4.16 -11.09 -9.31
CA LYS A 18 -3.93 -12.12 -8.28
C LYS A 18 -4.97 -11.91 -7.19
N GLU A 19 -5.30 -12.99 -6.47
CA GLU A 19 -6.12 -12.86 -5.27
C GLU A 19 -5.45 -11.92 -4.26
N LYS A 20 -6.28 -11.23 -3.47
CA LYS A 20 -5.85 -10.27 -2.46
C LYS A 20 -6.66 -10.48 -1.19
N TYR A 21 -6.13 -10.06 -0.06
CA TYR A 21 -6.91 -9.92 1.16
C TYR A 21 -7.69 -8.61 1.13
N SER A 22 -8.88 -8.63 1.75
CA SER A 22 -9.54 -7.39 2.13
C SER A 22 -8.75 -6.73 3.25
N PHE A 23 -8.55 -5.42 3.15
CA PHE A 23 -7.86 -4.64 4.17
C PHE A 23 -8.74 -3.52 4.70
N LYS A 24 -8.43 -3.05 5.91
CA LYS A 24 -8.97 -1.83 6.48
C LYS A 24 -7.91 -0.74 6.40
N THR A 25 -8.32 0.53 6.33
CA THR A 25 -7.41 1.66 6.38
C THR A 25 -7.95 2.77 7.28
N ASN A 26 -7.05 3.62 7.77
CA ASN A 26 -7.42 4.79 8.55
C ASN A 26 -7.88 5.95 7.63
N LYS A 27 -8.43 7.03 8.22
CA LYS A 27 -8.96 8.17 7.45
C LYS A 27 -7.91 8.85 6.56
N SER A 28 -6.64 8.79 6.93
CA SER A 28 -5.53 9.40 6.18
C SER A 28 -4.94 8.45 5.13
N HIS A 29 -5.48 7.24 4.98
CA HIS A 29 -4.95 6.22 4.08
C HIS A 29 -3.44 5.97 4.28
N ALA A 30 -2.97 6.06 5.53
CA ALA A 30 -1.54 5.92 5.86
C ALA A 30 -1.24 4.57 6.54
N ASN A 31 -2.24 3.91 7.12
CA ASN A 31 -2.07 2.66 7.84
C ASN A 31 -3.13 1.67 7.37
N PHE A 32 -2.68 0.50 6.91
CA PHE A 32 -3.53 -0.56 6.38
C PHE A 32 -3.34 -1.84 7.17
N GLU A 33 -4.44 -2.54 7.46
CA GLU A 33 -4.42 -3.79 8.22
C GLU A 33 -5.17 -4.90 7.47
N PHE A 34 -4.59 -6.10 7.43
CA PHE A 34 -5.25 -7.29 6.89
C PHE A 34 -4.78 -8.57 7.58
N GLU A 35 -5.57 -9.63 7.47
CA GLU A 35 -5.28 -10.94 8.04
C GLU A 35 -4.75 -11.88 6.95
N SER A 36 -3.48 -12.28 7.05
CA SER A 36 -2.91 -13.36 6.24
C SER A 36 -3.38 -14.70 6.80
N SER A 37 -3.93 -15.59 5.95
CA SER A 37 -4.46 -16.89 6.37
C SER A 37 -3.75 -18.02 5.62
N GLY A 38 -3.34 -19.04 6.36
CA GLY A 38 -2.58 -20.17 5.83
C GLY A 38 -2.24 -21.21 6.91
N PRO A 39 -1.24 -22.07 6.69
CA PRO A 39 -0.91 -23.19 7.57
C PRO A 39 -0.54 -22.78 9.00
N ASN A 40 -0.05 -21.56 9.19
CA ASN A 40 0.34 -21.03 10.51
C ASN A 40 -0.81 -20.25 11.20
N GLY A 41 -2.03 -20.37 10.68
CA GLY A 41 -3.21 -19.67 11.19
C GLY A 41 -3.40 -18.29 10.57
N GLN A 42 -4.04 -17.40 11.33
CA GLN A 42 -4.22 -16.01 10.95
C GLN A 42 -3.07 -15.16 11.51
N ILE A 43 -2.47 -14.35 10.65
CA ILE A 43 -1.35 -13.47 11.00
C ILE A 43 -1.77 -12.06 10.60
N LYS A 44 -1.88 -11.17 11.59
CA LYS A 44 -2.19 -9.77 11.35
C LYS A 44 -0.99 -9.09 10.69
N LYS A 45 -1.22 -8.50 9.53
CA LYS A 45 -0.23 -7.80 8.70
C LYS A 45 -0.58 -6.31 8.67
N VAL A 46 0.46 -5.47 8.69
CA VAL A 46 0.29 -4.01 8.60
C VAL A 46 1.15 -3.46 7.47
N VAL A 47 0.59 -2.50 6.73
CA VAL A 47 1.33 -1.65 5.78
C VAL A 47 1.22 -0.20 6.25
N GLU A 48 2.36 0.46 6.43
CA GLU A 48 2.45 1.84 6.88
C GLU A 48 3.13 2.72 5.83
N TYR A 49 2.57 3.91 5.61
CA TYR A 49 3.12 4.93 4.74
C TYR A 49 3.53 6.14 5.56
N ASN A 50 4.83 6.45 5.56
CA ASN A 50 5.39 7.58 6.28
C ASN A 50 6.03 8.58 5.30
N GLU A 51 5.64 9.85 5.38
CA GLU A 51 6.28 10.90 4.58
C GLU A 51 7.72 11.11 5.06
N ILE A 52 8.69 10.95 4.14
CA ILE A 52 10.11 11.13 4.41
C ILE A 52 10.68 12.38 3.72
N GLY A 53 9.85 13.11 2.98
CA GLY A 53 10.23 14.34 2.30
C GLY A 53 9.28 14.69 1.16
N LYS A 54 9.66 15.71 0.39
CA LYS A 54 8.92 16.17 -0.80
C LYS A 54 9.88 16.44 -1.96
N LEU A 55 9.41 16.19 -3.17
CA LEU A 55 10.06 16.66 -4.39
C LEU A 55 9.93 18.19 -4.55
N PRO A 56 10.73 18.84 -5.42
CA PRO A 56 10.66 20.29 -5.62
C PRO A 56 9.28 20.82 -6.07
N ASP A 57 8.47 19.98 -6.70
CA ASP A 57 7.10 20.30 -7.11
C ASP A 57 6.05 20.10 -5.99
N GLY A 58 6.49 19.75 -4.78
CA GLY A 58 5.65 19.52 -3.61
C GLY A 58 5.11 18.09 -3.49
N THR A 59 5.41 17.19 -4.44
CA THR A 59 4.95 15.79 -4.39
C THR A 59 5.57 15.06 -3.19
N PRO A 60 4.78 14.41 -2.32
CA PRO A 60 5.31 13.71 -1.16
C PRO A 60 6.09 12.45 -1.56
N ILE A 61 7.19 12.20 -0.86
CA ILE A 61 7.98 10.97 -0.92
C ILE A 61 7.61 10.15 0.31
N LEU A 62 7.07 8.95 0.09
CA LEU A 62 6.60 8.08 1.17
C LEU A 62 7.51 6.86 1.28
N ASN A 63 7.92 6.54 2.51
CA ASN A 63 8.44 5.22 2.87
C ASN A 63 7.27 4.25 3.06
N LEU A 64 7.38 3.05 2.48
CA LEU A 64 6.42 1.95 2.66
C LEU A 64 7.05 0.93 3.61
N GLY A 65 6.53 0.88 4.84
CA GLY A 65 6.82 -0.17 5.81
C GLY A 65 5.79 -1.30 5.70
N PHE A 66 6.23 -2.54 5.82
CA PHE A 66 5.36 -3.71 5.82
C PHE A 66 5.92 -4.79 6.73
N GLY A 67 5.05 -5.41 7.52
CA GLY A 67 5.46 -6.50 8.41
C GLY A 67 4.30 -7.12 9.19
N ASP A 68 4.67 -7.96 10.15
CA ASP A 68 3.74 -8.61 11.07
C ASP A 68 3.41 -7.67 12.22
N TRP A 69 2.16 -7.64 12.64
CA TRP A 69 1.79 -6.91 13.85
C TRP A 69 2.23 -7.68 15.09
N ASP A 70 3.04 -7.05 15.94
CA ASP A 70 3.36 -7.56 17.26
C ASP A 70 2.42 -6.94 18.29
N ASP A 71 1.46 -7.72 18.82
CA ASP A 71 0.51 -7.25 19.83
C ASP A 71 1.17 -6.91 21.18
N THR A 72 2.34 -7.49 21.48
CA THR A 72 3.06 -7.27 22.73
C THR A 72 3.80 -5.94 22.70
N LEU A 73 4.54 -5.69 21.61
CA LEU A 73 5.34 -4.48 21.44
C LEU A 73 4.52 -3.33 20.84
N ARG A 74 3.37 -3.64 20.23
CA ARG A 74 2.54 -2.70 19.44
C ARG A 74 3.32 -2.00 18.34
N ILE A 75 4.15 -2.77 17.66
CA ILE A 75 4.95 -2.31 16.52
C ILE A 75 4.77 -3.27 15.35
N VAL A 76 5.10 -2.77 14.16
CA VAL A 76 5.26 -3.60 12.98
C VAL A 76 6.64 -4.26 13.01
N GLY A 77 6.66 -5.58 13.11
CA GLY A 77 7.87 -6.38 12.98
C GLY A 77 8.18 -6.66 11.52
N ASP A 78 9.10 -5.88 10.94
CA ASP A 78 9.55 -6.01 9.54
C ASP A 78 10.67 -7.04 9.34
N LEU A 79 11.29 -7.51 10.43
CA LEU A 79 12.33 -8.56 10.42
C LEU A 79 11.76 -9.98 10.49
N THR A 80 10.48 -10.14 10.79
CA THR A 80 9.87 -11.46 11.04
C THR A 80 9.61 -12.21 9.74
N ILE A 81 10.06 -13.47 9.67
CA ILE A 81 9.72 -14.39 8.58
C ILE A 81 8.65 -15.36 9.08
N SER A 82 7.38 -14.99 8.93
CA SER A 82 6.23 -15.82 9.38
C SER A 82 5.83 -16.94 8.42
N ASN A 83 6.09 -16.78 7.12
CA ASN A 83 5.78 -17.72 6.03
C ASN A 83 4.43 -18.47 6.17
N ASN A 84 3.33 -17.84 5.77
CA ASN A 84 2.00 -18.46 5.79
C ASN A 84 1.63 -19.15 4.45
N ALA A 85 2.63 -19.48 3.62
CA ALA A 85 2.46 -20.09 2.28
C ALA A 85 1.59 -19.29 1.29
N ASP A 86 1.43 -17.98 1.49
CA ASP A 86 0.50 -17.10 0.77
C ASP A 86 1.17 -15.85 0.16
N ARG A 87 2.49 -15.93 -0.08
CA ARG A 87 3.35 -14.81 -0.52
C ARG A 87 2.75 -13.99 -1.66
N ASP A 88 2.26 -14.64 -2.72
CA ASP A 88 1.71 -13.94 -3.89
C ASP A 88 0.46 -13.13 -3.54
N LYS A 89 -0.40 -13.64 -2.65
CA LYS A 89 -1.62 -12.96 -2.18
C LYS A 89 -1.28 -11.80 -1.25
N VAL A 90 -0.28 -11.97 -0.39
CA VAL A 90 0.28 -10.90 0.44
C VAL A 90 0.85 -9.77 -0.44
N LEU A 91 1.70 -10.10 -1.41
CA LEU A 91 2.30 -9.11 -2.30
C LEU A 91 1.24 -8.37 -3.13
N ALA A 92 0.23 -9.09 -3.62
CA ALA A 92 -0.89 -8.49 -4.33
C ALA A 92 -1.70 -7.53 -3.45
N THR A 93 -1.86 -7.86 -2.16
CA THR A 93 -2.52 -7.01 -1.18
C THR A 93 -1.71 -5.74 -0.93
N VAL A 94 -0.41 -5.84 -0.71
CA VAL A 94 0.49 -4.67 -0.54
C VAL A 94 0.47 -3.77 -1.78
N ALA A 95 0.56 -4.34 -2.98
CA ALA A 95 0.44 -3.55 -4.21
C ALA A 95 -0.93 -2.85 -4.31
N SER A 96 -2.00 -3.47 -3.81
CA SER A 96 -3.34 -2.86 -3.79
C SER A 96 -3.43 -1.66 -2.84
N THR A 97 -2.69 -1.66 -1.72
CA THR A 97 -2.65 -0.48 -0.82
C THR A 97 -1.91 0.68 -1.48
N VAL A 98 -0.86 0.41 -2.27
CA VAL A 98 -0.16 1.46 -3.05
C VAL A 98 -1.12 2.18 -3.99
N LEU A 99 -1.99 1.43 -4.68
CA LEU A 99 -2.99 2.03 -5.57
C LEU A 99 -4.00 2.88 -4.81
N ASP A 100 -4.43 2.42 -3.65
CA ASP A 100 -5.35 3.15 -2.78
C ASP A 100 -4.74 4.48 -2.30
N VAL A 101 -3.47 4.46 -1.86
CA VAL A 101 -2.70 5.66 -1.49
C VAL A 101 -2.56 6.63 -2.66
N ILE A 102 -2.13 6.15 -3.84
CA ILE A 102 -1.98 7.00 -5.05
C ILE A 102 -3.31 7.67 -5.41
N ASN A 103 -4.42 6.93 -5.33
CA ASN A 103 -5.76 7.46 -5.60
C ASN A 103 -6.17 8.50 -4.56
N HIS A 104 -5.86 8.27 -3.28
CA HIS A 104 -6.13 9.21 -2.20
C HIS A 104 -5.41 10.55 -2.43
N TYR A 105 -4.10 10.53 -2.67
CA TYR A 105 -3.32 11.75 -2.97
C TYR A 105 -3.75 12.40 -4.29
N GLY A 106 -4.03 11.62 -5.34
CA GLY A 106 -4.52 12.11 -6.62
C GLY A 106 -5.90 12.77 -6.55
N ASN A 107 -6.69 12.47 -5.51
CA ASN A 107 -7.95 13.16 -5.24
C ASN A 107 -7.78 14.41 -4.37
N ILE A 108 -6.76 14.45 -3.51
CA ILE A 108 -6.43 15.63 -2.67
C ILE A 108 -5.79 16.75 -3.49
N LEU A 109 -4.99 16.42 -4.51
CA LEU A 109 -4.25 17.39 -5.33
C LEU A 109 -5.06 17.95 -6.52
N LYS A 110 -6.38 17.79 -6.53
CA LYS A 110 -7.29 18.31 -7.57
C LYS A 110 -7.80 19.71 -7.25
#